data_AF-A0A142BEK3-F1
#
_entry.id   AF-A0A142BEK3-F1
#
_cell.length_a   1.000
_cell.length_b   1.000
_cell.length_c   1.000
_cell.angle_alpha   90.00
_cell.angle_beta   90.00
_cell.angle_gamma   90.00
#
_symmetry.space_group_name_H-M   'P 1'
#
loop_
_entity.id
_entity.type
_entity.pdbx_description
1 polymer ?
#
loop_
_entity_poly.entity_id
_entity_poly.type
_entity_poly.pdbx_seq_one_letter_code
_entity_poly.pdbx_strand_id
1 'polypeptide(L)'
;MDKEPLLALFNRTNALVAGLLLLVLASGVAVSFVGHENRRLHNVLQQEQENLNTAQIKWGKLLLEHGMLTSPGRIESLARGELGMNVPDSGRIEVVAP
;
A
#
# COMPACT_ATOMS: atom_id res chain seq x y z
N MET A 1 5.33 -58.29 36.20
CA MET A 1 5.44 -57.27 35.11
C MET A 1 4.04 -56.77 34.86
N ASP A 2 3.76 -55.65 35.51
CA ASP A 2 2.46 -55.40 36.10
C ASP A 2 1.69 -54.51 35.13
N LYS A 3 0.53 -54.99 34.67
CA LYS A 3 -0.24 -54.39 33.56
C LYS A 3 -1.21 -53.30 34.04
N GLU A 4 -1.26 -53.11 35.36
CA GLU A 4 -2.01 -52.08 36.08
C GLU A 4 -1.88 -50.66 35.49
N PRO A 5 -0.69 -50.14 35.09
CA PRO A 5 -0.58 -48.78 34.56
C PRO A 5 -1.14 -48.64 33.14
N LEU A 6 -1.23 -49.74 32.37
CA LEU A 6 -1.82 -49.71 31.03
C LEU A 6 -3.35 -49.59 31.08
N LEU A 7 -3.98 -50.16 32.12
CA LEU A 7 -5.42 -50.02 32.33
C LEU A 7 -5.78 -48.64 32.88
N ALA A 8 -4.89 -48.01 33.64
CA ALA A 8 -5.06 -46.63 34.10
C ALA A 8 -5.15 -45.62 32.94
N LEU A 9 -4.51 -45.88 31.80
CA LEU A 9 -4.66 -45.08 30.57
C LEU A 9 -6.10 -45.10 30.03
N PHE A 10 -6.88 -46.17 30.29
CA PHE A 10 -8.24 -46.34 29.80
C PHE A 10 -9.32 -45.66 30.66
N ASN A 11 -8.93 -44.89 31.68
CA ASN A 11 -9.86 -44.14 32.52
C ASN A 11 -10.48 -42.94 31.76
N ARG A 12 -11.76 -42.61 32.02
CA ARG A 12 -12.50 -41.53 31.34
C ARG A 12 -11.76 -40.20 31.35
N THR A 13 -11.09 -39.87 32.45
CA THR A 13 -10.32 -38.63 32.59
C THR A 13 -9.14 -38.57 31.61
N ASN A 14 -8.44 -39.69 31.41
CA ASN A 14 -7.29 -39.75 30.50
C ASN A 14 -7.73 -39.66 29.04
N ALA A 15 -8.88 -40.22 28.69
CA ALA A 15 -9.49 -40.06 27.37
C ALA A 15 -9.84 -38.58 27.08
N LEU A 16 -10.37 -37.84 28.07
CA LEU A 16 -10.64 -36.41 27.93
C LEU A 16 -9.36 -35.60 27.74
N VAL A 17 -8.32 -35.89 28.52
CA VAL A 17 -7.01 -35.23 28.40
C VAL A 17 -6.37 -35.51 27.04
N ALA A 18 -6.42 -36.76 26.56
CA ALA A 18 -5.92 -37.12 25.24
C ALA A 18 -6.71 -36.41 24.12
N GLY A 19 -8.03 -36.31 24.25
CA GLY A 19 -8.88 -35.58 23.32
C GLY A 19 -8.54 -34.08 23.27
N LEU A 20 -8.35 -33.44 24.43
CA LEU A 20 -7.92 -32.05 24.51
C LEU A 20 -6.54 -31.84 23.88
N LEU A 21 -5.59 -32.75 24.13
CA LEU A 21 -4.26 -32.71 23.52
C LEU A 21 -4.34 -32.76 21.98
N LEU A 22 -5.14 -33.67 21.44
CA LEU A 22 -5.36 -33.76 20.00
C LEU A 22 -5.99 -32.47 19.43
N LEU A 23 -6.93 -31.87 20.17
CA LEU A 23 -7.59 -30.63 19.76
C LEU A 23 -6.59 -29.45 19.74
N VAL A 24 -5.69 -29.36 20.73
CA VAL A 24 -4.62 -28.37 20.77
C VAL A 24 -3.63 -28.57 19.61
N LEU A 25 -3.23 -29.81 19.34
CA LEU A 25 -2.35 -30.13 18.21
C LEU A 25 -2.99 -29.77 16.87
N ALA A 26 -4.26 -30.14 16.68
CA ALA A 26 -5.02 -29.79 15.49
C ALA A 26 -5.15 -28.28 15.31
N SER A 27 -5.39 -27.54 16.40
CA SER A 27 -5.42 -26.07 16.39
C SER A 27 -4.07 -25.48 15.96
N GLY A 28 -2.96 -25.98 16.50
CA GLY A 28 -1.62 -25.53 16.12
C GLY A 28 -1.32 -25.73 14.63
N VAL A 29 -1.67 -26.89 14.07
CA VAL A 29 -1.53 -27.17 12.63
C VAL A 29 -2.44 -26.27 11.81
N ALA A 30 -3.70 -26.08 12.22
CA ALA A 30 -4.65 -25.21 11.54
C ALA A 30 -4.17 -23.76 11.48
N VAL A 31 -3.65 -23.21 12.58
CA VAL A 31 -3.09 -21.86 12.63
C VAL A 31 -1.87 -21.72 11.71
N SER A 32 -0.99 -22.72 11.69
CA SER A 32 0.17 -22.72 10.78
C SER A 32 -0.25 -22.72 9.32
N PHE A 33 -1.27 -23.51 8.97
CA PHE A 33 -1.84 -23.57 7.63
C PHE A 33 -2.46 -22.23 7.20
N VAL A 34 -3.25 -21.60 8.08
CA VAL A 34 -3.81 -20.26 7.84
C VAL A 34 -2.70 -19.22 7.66
N GLY A 35 -1.61 -19.33 8.42
CA GLY A 35 -0.44 -18.46 8.25
C GLY A 35 0.21 -18.59 6.86
N HIS A 36 0.30 -19.80 6.32
CA HIS A 36 0.83 -20.03 4.97
C HIS A 36 -0.09 -19.45 3.89
N GLU A 37 -1.39 -19.70 3.98
CA GLU A 37 -2.35 -19.21 2.99
C GLU A 37 -2.48 -17.68 3.06
N ASN A 38 -2.45 -17.10 4.26
CA ASN A 38 -2.44 -15.64 4.42
C ASN A 38 -1.24 -15.00 3.72
N ARG A 39 -0.03 -15.58 3.82
CA ARG A 39 1.15 -15.08 3.10
C ARG A 39 0.96 -15.14 1.59
N ARG A 40 0.35 -16.23 1.08
CA ARG A 40 0.07 -16.38 -0.35
C ARG A 40 -0.90 -15.31 -0.86
N LEU A 41 -2.02 -15.09 -0.17
CA LEU A 41 -2.99 -14.05 -0.53
C LEU A 41 -2.39 -12.64 -0.40
N HIS A 42 -1.59 -12.41 0.65
CA HIS A 42 -0.91 -11.13 0.83
C HIS A 42 0.04 -10.80 -0.31
N ASN A 43 0.80 -11.78 -0.81
CA ASN A 43 1.73 -11.55 -1.92
C ASN A 43 0.99 -11.11 -3.19
N VAL A 44 -0.18 -11.70 -3.47
CA VAL A 44 -1.00 -11.31 -4.63
C VAL A 44 -1.49 -9.87 -4.48
N LEU A 45 -2.01 -9.51 -3.30
CA LEU A 45 -2.43 -8.14 -3.02
C LEU A 45 -1.28 -7.14 -3.10
N GLN A 46 -0.11 -7.49 -2.57
CA GLN A 46 1.08 -6.64 -2.63
C GLN A 46 1.53 -6.39 -4.07
N GLN A 47 1.46 -7.40 -4.95
CA GLN A 47 1.85 -7.23 -6.34
C GLN A 47 0.98 -6.20 -7.07
N GLU A 48 -0.35 -6.27 -6.88
CA GLU A 48 -1.25 -5.29 -7.48
C GLU A 48 -1.06 -3.90 -6.86
N GLN A 49 -0.82 -3.83 -5.56
CA GLN A 49 -0.52 -2.57 -4.88
C GLN A 49 0.77 -1.92 -5.41
N GLU A 50 1.78 -2.71 -5.74
CA GLU A 50 3.04 -2.24 -6.31
C GLU A 50 2.87 -1.68 -7.74
N ASN A 51 2.00 -2.32 -8.54
CA ASN A 51 1.60 -1.82 -9.86
C ASN A 51 0.94 -0.43 -9.73
N LEU A 52 -0.01 -0.30 -8.82
CA LEU A 52 -0.70 0.97 -8.54
C LEU A 52 0.26 2.05 -8.05
N ASN A 53 1.17 1.71 -7.13
CA ASN A 53 2.16 2.64 -6.61
C ASN A 53 3.08 3.15 -7.73
N THR A 54 3.56 2.25 -8.59
CA THR A 54 4.40 2.62 -9.74
C THR A 54 3.67 3.56 -10.70
N ALA A 55 2.39 3.31 -10.96
CA ALA A 55 1.58 4.20 -11.79
C ALA A 55 1.41 5.60 -11.16
N GLN A 56 1.18 5.68 -9.84
CA GLN A 56 1.08 6.94 -9.11
C GLN A 56 2.39 7.74 -9.16
N ILE A 57 3.54 7.08 -9.00
CA ILE A 57 4.85 7.74 -9.12
C ILE A 57 5.02 8.34 -10.52
N LYS A 58 4.70 7.58 -11.57
CA LYS A 58 4.77 8.07 -12.96
C LYS A 58 3.84 9.26 -13.19
N TRP A 59 2.61 9.19 -12.69
CA TRP A 59 1.66 10.28 -12.76
C TRP A 59 2.15 11.54 -12.04
N GLY A 60 2.70 11.38 -10.82
CA GLY A 60 3.29 12.50 -10.08
C GLY A 60 4.44 13.16 -10.84
N LYS A 61 5.31 12.37 -11.46
CA LYS A 61 6.39 12.90 -12.32
C LYS A 61 5.82 13.69 -13.51
N LEU A 62 4.84 13.14 -14.21
CA LEU A 62 4.17 13.82 -15.33
C LEU A 62 3.51 15.13 -14.87
N LEU A 63 2.89 15.16 -13.69
CA LEU A 63 2.26 16.35 -13.16
C LEU A 63 3.29 17.45 -12.86
N LEU A 64 4.46 17.07 -12.32
CA LEU A 64 5.57 17.99 -12.09
C LEU A 64 6.14 18.54 -13.41
N GLU A 65 6.28 17.68 -14.44
CA GLU A 65 6.67 18.10 -15.79
C GLU A 65 5.66 19.10 -16.37
N HIS A 66 4.36 18.83 -16.23
CA HIS A 66 3.31 19.73 -16.71
C HIS A 66 3.28 21.05 -15.94
N GLY A 67 3.42 21.01 -14.62
CA GLY A 67 3.47 22.19 -13.76
C GLY A 67 4.64 23.12 -14.11
N MET A 68 5.79 22.57 -14.51
CA MET A 68 6.92 23.36 -15.02
C MET A 68 6.63 23.99 -16.38
N LEU A 69 5.91 23.31 -17.27
CA LEU A 69 5.54 23.83 -18.59
C LEU A 69 4.48 24.93 -18.52
N THR A 70 3.61 24.91 -17.49
CA THR A 70 2.64 25.96 -17.18
C THR A 70 3.19 27.03 -16.23
N SER A 71 4.47 26.94 -15.85
CA SER A 71 5.12 27.95 -15.01
C SER A 71 4.97 29.34 -15.66
N PRO A 72 4.45 30.34 -14.93
CA PRO A 72 4.32 31.71 -15.42
C PRO A 72 5.62 32.27 -16.01
N GLY A 73 6.78 31.81 -15.53
CA GLY A 73 8.09 32.24 -16.04
C GLY A 73 8.36 31.83 -17.50
N ARG A 74 7.86 30.67 -17.95
CA ARG A 74 7.96 30.26 -19.37
C ARG A 74 7.03 31.09 -20.24
N ILE A 75 5.83 31.40 -19.73
CA ILE A 75 4.87 32.26 -20.41
C ILE A 75 5.45 33.69 -20.52
N GLU A 76 6.09 34.20 -19.47
CA GLU A 76 6.73 35.51 -19.47
C GLU A 76 7.92 35.59 -20.45
N SER A 77 8.76 34.55 -20.53
CA SER A 77 9.88 34.53 -21.47
C SER A 77 9.40 34.48 -22.93
N LEU A 78 8.37 33.70 -23.22
CA LEU A 78 7.73 33.64 -24.55
C LEU A 78 7.04 34.96 -24.90
N ALA A 79 6.31 35.56 -23.96
CA ALA A 79 5.67 36.86 -24.15
C ALA A 79 6.68 37.97 -24.44
N ARG A 80 7.82 37.97 -23.73
CA ARG A 80 8.88 38.95 -23.93
C ARG A 80 9.69 38.71 -25.20
N GLY A 81 10.01 37.45 -25.51
CA GLY A 81 10.89 37.07 -26.61
C GLY A 81 10.20 36.98 -27.97
N GLU A 82 9.04 36.32 -28.05
CA GLU A 82 8.35 36.08 -29.32
C GLU A 82 7.27 37.13 -29.62
N LEU A 83 6.58 37.63 -28.57
CA LEU A 83 5.50 38.62 -28.72
C LEU A 83 5.96 40.07 -28.47
N GLY A 84 7.22 40.28 -28.07
CA GLY A 84 7.78 41.60 -27.79
C GLY A 84 7.11 42.35 -26.63
N MET A 85 6.32 41.66 -25.79
CA MET A 85 5.66 42.27 -24.63
C MET A 85 6.69 42.61 -23.56
N ASN A 86 6.78 43.90 -23.21
CA ASN A 86 7.50 44.37 -22.04
C ASN A 86 6.52 44.98 -21.04
N VAL A 87 6.80 44.82 -19.75
CA VAL A 87 6.03 45.49 -18.69
C VAL A 87 6.17 47.01 -18.91
N PRO A 88 5.06 47.73 -19.14
CA PRO A 88 5.11 49.17 -19.37
C PRO A 88 5.59 49.88 -18.11
N ASP A 89 6.41 50.92 -18.30
CA ASP A 89 6.86 51.78 -17.22
C ASP A 89 5.65 52.48 -16.56
N SER A 90 5.78 52.82 -15.29
CA SER A 90 4.70 53.36 -14.44
C SER A 90 3.95 54.56 -15.04
N GLY A 91 4.58 55.34 -15.92
CA GLY A 91 3.97 56.45 -16.65
C GLY A 91 3.15 56.08 -17.90
N ARG A 92 3.03 54.80 -18.26
CA ARG A 92 2.29 54.31 -19.44
C ARG A 92 1.05 53.46 -19.09
N ILE A 93 0.70 53.39 -17.81
CA ILE A 93 -0.45 52.63 -17.32
C ILE A 93 -1.69 53.54 -17.37
N GLU A 94 -2.60 53.29 -18.32
CA GLU A 94 -3.92 53.93 -18.34
C GLU A 94 -4.96 53.02 -17.68
N VAL A 95 -5.58 53.51 -16.61
CA VAL A 95 -6.68 52.82 -15.93
C VAL A 95 -7.99 53.29 -16.56
N VAL A 96 -8.66 52.39 -17.28
CA VAL A 96 -9.97 52.68 -17.84
C VAL A 96 -11.03 52.29 -16.80
N ALA A 97 -11.77 53.27 -16.28
CA ALA A 97 -12.94 53.02 -15.46
C ALA A 97 -14.10 52.49 -16.33
N PRO A 98 -14.93 51.57 -15.83
CA PRO A 98 -16.04 50.98 -16.58
C PRO A 98 -17.10 51.99 -17.01
#